data_AF-A0A2V8JN39-F1
#
_entry.id   AF-A0A2V8JN39-F1
#
_cell.length_a   1.000
_cell.length_b   1.000
_cell.length_c   1.000
_cell.angle_alpha   90.00
_cell.angle_beta   90.00
_cell.angle_gamma   90.00
#
_symmetry.space_group_name_H-M   'P 1'
#
loop_
_entity.id
_entity.type
_entity.pdbx_description
1 polymer ?
#
loop_
_entity_poly.entity_id
_entity_poly.type
_entity_poly.pdbx_seq_one_letter_code
_entity_poly.pdbx_strand_id
1 'polypeptide(L)'
;MNKKAVGITELVLRDGNQSLLATRMRIEDILPICEKPDRVGYWSAEVWGGATFDACIRYLGEDPWERLRLIRKAMPNTPLQMLLRGQNILGYRHYADDVVESFVERAAANGIDIFRIFDGLNDLRNIECAVRATLRVHKHAQGNSPSSL
;
A
#
# COMPACT_ATOMS: atom_id res chain seq x y z
N MET A 1 -15.72 -27.69 12.56
CA MET A 1 -14.93 -26.57 12.00
C MET A 1 -13.85 -26.20 12.99
N ASN A 2 -12.58 -26.19 12.57
CA ASN A 2 -11.47 -25.72 13.41
C ASN A 2 -11.59 -24.20 13.60
N LYS A 3 -11.63 -23.69 14.83
CA LYS A 3 -11.73 -22.25 15.11
C LYS A 3 -10.40 -21.57 14.77
N LYS A 4 -10.25 -21.06 13.55
CA LYS A 4 -9.12 -20.21 13.15
C LYS A 4 -9.40 -18.76 13.54
N ALA A 5 -8.39 -18.08 14.08
CA ALA A 5 -8.47 -16.65 14.33
C ALA A 5 -8.56 -15.87 13.00
N VAL A 6 -9.38 -14.83 12.97
CA VAL A 6 -9.54 -13.94 11.81
C VAL A 6 -8.50 -12.83 11.90
N GLY A 7 -7.70 -12.65 10.85
CA GLY A 7 -6.77 -11.53 10.74
C GLY A 7 -7.49 -10.24 10.36
N ILE A 8 -7.07 -9.11 10.91
CA ILE A 8 -7.65 -7.78 10.67
C ILE A 8 -6.60 -6.87 10.04
N THR A 9 -6.99 -6.14 8.99
CA THR A 9 -6.17 -5.07 8.39
C THR A 9 -6.69 -3.70 8.83
N GLU A 10 -5.81 -2.89 9.41
CA GLU A 10 -6.12 -1.50 9.78
C GLU A 10 -6.04 -0.58 8.56
N LEU A 11 -6.99 0.35 8.41
CA LEU A 11 -7.13 1.24 7.24
C LEU A 11 -7.04 2.73 7.58
N VAL A 12 -7.02 3.10 8.86
CA VAL A 12 -7.10 4.51 9.30
C VAL A 12 -6.04 5.41 8.66
N LEU A 13 -4.83 4.89 8.44
CA LEU A 13 -3.69 5.62 7.89
C LEU A 13 -3.72 5.78 6.36
N ARG A 14 -4.64 5.11 5.65
CA ARG A 14 -4.82 5.23 4.19
C ARG A 14 -6.28 5.41 3.81
N ASP A 15 -7.05 4.32 3.71
CA ASP A 15 -8.41 4.36 3.15
C ASP A 15 -9.41 5.07 4.07
N GLY A 16 -9.20 5.01 5.38
CA GLY A 16 -10.06 5.69 6.35
C GLY A 16 -10.09 7.20 6.13
N ASN A 17 -8.91 7.84 6.11
CA ASN A 17 -8.82 9.28 5.86
C ASN A 17 -9.03 9.64 4.38
N GLN A 18 -8.71 8.77 3.42
CA GLN A 18 -9.05 8.98 2.02
C GLN A 18 -10.58 9.08 1.83
N SER A 19 -11.34 8.19 2.48
CA SER A 19 -12.79 8.14 2.38
C SER A 19 -13.50 9.25 3.15
N LEU A 20 -12.98 9.64 4.31
CA LEU A 20 -13.67 10.56 5.23
C LEU A 20 -13.14 12.00 5.18
N LEU A 21 -11.87 12.19 4.84
CA LEU A 21 -11.16 13.47 4.96
C LEU A 21 -10.43 13.86 3.68
N ALA A 22 -10.89 13.36 2.53
CA ALA A 22 -10.32 13.66 1.21
C ALA A 22 -8.78 13.48 1.13
N THR A 23 -8.26 12.51 1.88
CA THR A 23 -6.82 12.17 1.93
C THR A 23 -5.94 13.31 2.49
N ARG A 24 -6.47 14.14 3.40
CA ARG A 24 -5.79 15.33 3.92
C ARG A 24 -5.07 15.14 5.26
N MET A 25 -4.94 13.90 5.74
CA MET A 25 -4.19 13.61 6.97
C MET A 25 -2.69 13.82 6.72
N ARG A 26 -2.06 14.68 7.53
CA ARG A 26 -0.64 15.03 7.43
C ARG A 26 0.23 14.01 8.17
N ILE A 27 1.50 13.93 7.80
CA ILE A 27 2.43 13.02 8.47
C ILE A 27 2.62 13.36 9.96
N GLU A 28 2.56 14.64 10.33
CA GLU A 28 2.65 15.11 11.72
C GLU A 28 1.50 14.63 12.62
N ASP A 29 0.32 14.35 12.04
CA ASP A 29 -0.81 13.77 12.75
C ASP A 29 -0.73 12.24 12.83
N ILE A 30 -0.06 11.61 11.85
CA ILE A 30 0.09 10.15 11.74
C ILE A 30 1.15 9.64 12.74
N LEU A 31 2.33 10.27 12.79
CA LEU A 31 3.46 9.74 13.56
C LEU A 31 3.19 9.57 15.06
N PRO A 32 2.51 10.49 15.75
CA PRO A 32 2.25 10.35 17.19
C PRO A 32 1.41 9.12 17.55
N ILE A 33 0.61 8.59 16.62
CA ILE A 33 -0.27 7.46 16.89
C ILE A 33 0.33 6.11 16.47
N CYS A 34 1.29 6.08 15.53
CA CYS A 34 1.82 4.86 14.89
C CYS A 34 2.20 3.71 15.83
N GLU A 35 2.78 4.01 17.01
CA GLU A 35 3.19 2.97 17.97
C GLU A 35 2.02 2.13 18.48
N LYS A 36 0.81 2.72 18.58
CA LYS A 36 -0.37 2.01 19.08
C LYS A 36 -0.86 0.92 18.12
N PRO A 37 -1.22 1.18 16.85
CA PRO A 37 -1.61 0.13 15.93
C PRO A 37 -0.48 -0.88 15.69
N ASP A 38 0.78 -0.47 15.80
CA ASP A 38 1.90 -1.41 15.67
C ASP A 38 1.94 -2.51 16.75
N ARG A 39 1.33 -2.24 17.91
CA ARG A 39 1.25 -3.18 19.05
C ARG A 39 -0.01 -4.02 19.11
N VAL A 40 -1.02 -3.73 18.28
CA VAL A 40 -2.32 -4.43 18.31
C VAL A 40 -2.22 -5.87 17.81
N GLY A 41 -1.29 -6.15 16.90
CA GLY A 41 -1.18 -7.45 16.23
C GLY A 41 -2.11 -7.57 15.02
N TYR A 42 -2.29 -6.48 14.27
CA TYR A 42 -2.97 -6.51 12.98
C TYR A 42 -2.25 -7.43 11.98
N TRP A 43 -3.01 -8.05 11.07
CA TRP A 43 -2.43 -8.81 9.96
C TRP A 43 -1.62 -7.89 9.03
N SER A 44 -2.12 -6.68 8.80
CA SER A 44 -1.41 -5.61 8.12
C SER A 44 -1.96 -4.24 8.51
N ALA A 45 -1.19 -3.19 8.26
CA ALA A 45 -1.65 -1.82 8.31
C ALA A 45 -1.57 -1.23 6.90
N GLU A 46 -2.69 -0.78 6.35
CA GLU A 46 -2.70 -0.10 5.07
C GLU A 46 -2.38 1.38 5.27
N VAL A 47 -1.23 1.80 4.76
CA VAL A 47 -0.63 3.10 5.07
C VAL A 47 -0.23 3.90 3.84
N TRP A 48 -0.30 3.30 2.65
CA TRP A 48 0.26 3.90 1.44
C TRP A 48 -0.49 3.49 0.15
N GLY A 49 -0.17 4.16 -0.95
CA GLY A 49 -0.86 3.95 -2.24
C GLY A 49 -2.24 4.62 -2.29
N GLY A 50 -3.06 4.22 -3.26
CA GLY A 50 -4.30 4.94 -3.56
C GLY A 50 -4.07 6.42 -3.86
N ALA A 51 -4.87 7.31 -3.27
CA ALA A 51 -4.76 8.76 -3.49
C ALA A 51 -3.67 9.43 -2.62
N THR A 52 -3.05 8.70 -1.67
CA THR A 52 -2.09 9.30 -0.73
C THR A 52 -0.88 9.90 -1.44
N PHE A 53 -0.40 9.26 -2.51
CA PHE A 53 0.77 9.74 -3.25
C PHE A 53 0.51 11.08 -3.94
N ASP A 54 -0.62 11.23 -4.66
CA ASP A 54 -1.03 12.51 -5.25
C ASP A 54 -1.32 13.55 -4.16
N ALA A 55 -1.96 13.17 -3.06
CA ALA A 55 -2.29 14.09 -1.98
C ALA A 55 -1.03 14.68 -1.31
N CYS A 56 0.00 13.86 -1.07
CA CYS A 56 1.28 14.30 -0.51
C CYS A 56 1.87 15.45 -1.34
N ILE A 57 2.02 15.23 -2.65
CA ILE A 57 2.68 16.18 -3.54
C ILE A 57 1.81 17.39 -3.88
N ARG A 58 0.49 17.21 -3.99
CA ARG A 58 -0.42 18.24 -4.51
C ARG A 58 -0.97 19.16 -3.43
N TYR A 59 -1.23 18.63 -2.24
CA TYR A 59 -1.98 19.35 -1.20
C TYR A 59 -1.23 19.50 0.12
N LEU A 60 -0.36 18.55 0.46
CA LEU A 60 0.25 18.51 1.78
C LEU A 60 1.66 19.11 1.81
N GLY A 61 2.33 19.17 0.66
CA GLY A 61 3.73 19.60 0.56
C GLY A 61 4.70 18.57 1.11
N GLU A 62 4.35 17.29 0.98
CA GLU A 62 5.10 16.16 1.54
C GLU A 62 5.69 15.28 0.43
N ASP A 63 6.88 14.72 0.67
CA ASP A 63 7.42 13.64 -0.16
C ASP A 63 6.74 12.31 0.25
N PRO A 64 5.99 11.65 -0.66
CA PRO A 64 5.31 10.40 -0.35
C PRO A 64 6.27 9.26 0.01
N TRP A 65 7.52 9.28 -0.46
CA TRP A 65 8.54 8.29 -0.12
C TRP A 65 9.13 8.53 1.27
N GLU A 66 9.34 9.80 1.66
CA GLU A 66 9.73 10.15 3.03
C GLU A 66 8.62 9.76 4.02
N ARG A 67 7.35 10.07 3.69
CA ARG A 67 6.18 9.63 4.48
C ARG A 67 6.21 8.13 4.75
N LEU A 68 6.45 7.31 3.71
CA LEU A 68 6.55 5.86 3.86
C LEU A 68 7.71 5.45 4.80
N ARG A 69 8.91 6.04 4.62
CA ARG A 69 10.07 5.74 5.47
C ARG A 69 9.83 6.10 6.94
N LEU A 70 9.18 7.24 7.20
CA LEU A 70 8.82 7.67 8.55
C LEU A 70 7.81 6.72 9.20
N ILE A 71 6.76 6.31 8.47
CA ILE A 71 5.78 5.33 8.97
C ILE A 71 6.44 3.98 9.22
N ARG A 72 7.29 3.48 8.31
CA ARG A 72 8.03 2.23 8.49
C ARG A 72 8.89 2.24 9.74
N LYS A 73 9.56 3.36 10.01
CA LYS A 73 10.36 3.56 11.22
C LYS A 73 9.49 3.56 12.49
N ALA A 74 8.30 4.16 12.43
CA ALA A 74 7.39 4.27 13.57
C ALA A 74 6.56 3.00 13.82
N MET A 75 6.38 2.14 12.81
CA MET A 75 5.65 0.88 12.90
C MET A 75 6.53 -0.28 12.43
N PRO A 76 7.57 -0.72 13.16
CA PRO A 76 8.50 -1.74 12.67
C PRO A 76 7.96 -3.18 12.73
N ASN A 77 6.90 -3.47 13.48
CA ASN A 77 6.46 -4.84 13.76
C ASN A 77 5.30 -5.30 12.86
N THR A 78 4.47 -4.37 12.41
CA THR A 78 3.30 -4.65 11.58
C THR A 78 3.66 -4.62 10.09
N PRO A 79 3.21 -5.60 9.28
CA PRO A 79 3.38 -5.54 7.82
C PRO A 79 2.69 -4.31 7.22
N LEU A 80 3.43 -3.52 6.44
CA LEU A 80 2.86 -2.35 5.78
C LEU A 80 2.24 -2.75 4.44
N GLN A 81 0.99 -2.37 4.26
CA GLN A 81 0.22 -2.64 3.05
C GLN A 81 0.01 -1.36 2.24
N MET A 82 0.01 -1.51 0.91
CA MET A 82 -0.44 -0.48 -0.01
C MET A 82 -1.52 -0.96 -0.98
N LEU A 83 -2.30 0.00 -1.49
CA LEU A 83 -3.17 -0.21 -2.64
C LEU A 83 -2.46 0.24 -3.94
N LEU A 84 -2.30 -0.67 -4.89
CA LEU A 84 -1.63 -0.45 -6.18
C LEU A 84 -2.59 -0.76 -7.35
N ARG A 85 -2.77 0.20 -8.26
CA ARG A 85 -3.66 0.02 -9.42
C ARG A 85 -2.91 -0.56 -10.63
N GLY A 86 -2.47 -1.81 -10.51
CA GLY A 86 -1.85 -2.59 -11.60
C GLY A 86 -0.88 -1.77 -12.47
N GLN A 87 -1.08 -1.84 -13.78
CA GLN A 87 -0.29 -1.13 -14.79
C GLN A 87 -0.39 0.40 -14.72
N ASN A 88 -1.37 0.96 -14.00
CA ASN A 88 -1.48 2.38 -13.76
C ASN A 88 -0.66 2.86 -12.55
N ILE A 89 -0.16 1.94 -11.72
CA ILE A 89 0.56 2.24 -10.48
C ILE A 89 -0.33 3.12 -9.58
N LEU A 90 0.05 4.40 -9.39
CA LEU A 90 -0.68 5.44 -8.66
C LEU A 90 -0.96 6.65 -9.58
N GLY A 91 -0.73 6.50 -10.89
CA GLY A 91 -0.95 7.53 -11.89
C GLY A 91 -2.27 7.35 -12.65
N TYR A 92 -2.48 8.20 -13.66
CA TYR A 92 -3.77 8.33 -14.36
C TYR A 92 -3.83 7.59 -15.71
N ARG A 93 -2.75 6.92 -16.13
CA ARG A 93 -2.64 6.17 -17.40
C ARG A 93 -1.83 4.89 -17.20
N HIS A 94 -1.80 4.01 -18.21
CA HIS A 94 -0.89 2.86 -18.18
C HIS A 94 0.56 3.33 -18.33
N TYR A 95 1.45 2.64 -17.61
CA TYR A 95 2.89 2.81 -17.72
C TYR A 95 3.52 1.59 -18.38
N ALA A 96 4.74 1.76 -18.90
CA ALA A 96 5.52 0.64 -19.39
C ALA A 96 5.97 -0.25 -18.22
N ASP A 97 6.23 -1.53 -18.50
CA ASP A 97 6.55 -2.54 -17.49
C ASP A 97 7.76 -2.16 -16.64
N ASP A 98 8.79 -1.57 -17.24
CA ASP A 98 10.00 -1.10 -16.55
C ASP A 98 9.69 -0.08 -15.45
N VAL A 99 8.72 0.81 -15.68
CA VAL A 99 8.25 1.77 -14.67
C VAL A 99 7.47 1.08 -13.56
N VAL A 100 6.62 0.10 -13.88
CA VAL A 100 5.86 -0.68 -12.89
C VAL A 100 6.82 -1.47 -12.00
N GLU A 101 7.78 -2.15 -12.61
CA GLU A 101 8.80 -2.93 -11.91
C GLU A 101 9.66 -2.05 -11.01
N SER A 102 10.17 -0.93 -11.54
CA SER A 102 10.96 0.03 -10.76
C SER A 102 10.16 0.59 -9.58
N PHE A 103 8.87 0.89 -9.77
CA PHE A 103 8.02 1.40 -8.71
C PHE A 103 7.85 0.38 -7.59
N VAL A 104 7.54 -0.88 -7.92
CA VAL A 104 7.39 -1.96 -6.93
C VAL A 104 8.70 -2.20 -6.18
N GLU A 105 9.83 -2.22 -6.87
CA GLU A 105 11.16 -2.34 -6.25
C GLU A 105 11.43 -1.21 -5.25
N ARG A 106 11.15 0.05 -5.63
CA ARG A 106 11.33 1.19 -4.73
C ARG A 106 10.36 1.14 -3.55
N ALA A 107 9.09 0.78 -3.77
CA ALA A 107 8.11 0.67 -2.69
C ALA A 107 8.51 -0.41 -1.66
N ALA A 108 8.96 -1.58 -2.14
CA ALA A 108 9.45 -2.65 -1.28
C ALA A 108 10.72 -2.23 -0.51
N ALA A 109 11.66 -1.59 -1.18
CA ALA A 109 12.90 -1.10 -0.55
C ALA A 109 12.66 -0.03 0.53
N ASN A 110 11.58 0.75 0.42
CA ASN A 110 11.21 1.76 1.42
C ASN A 110 10.30 1.22 2.53
N GLY A 111 9.87 -0.03 2.46
CA GLY A 111 9.23 -0.72 3.59
C GLY A 111 7.82 -1.24 3.36
N ILE A 112 7.28 -1.22 2.14
CA ILE A 112 6.03 -1.94 1.83
C ILE A 112 6.28 -3.44 1.84
N ASP A 113 5.40 -4.17 2.53
CA ASP A 113 5.44 -5.62 2.65
C ASP A 113 4.35 -6.33 1.83
N ILE A 114 3.19 -5.68 1.71
CA ILE A 114 1.99 -6.24 1.09
C ILE A 114 1.49 -5.29 0.01
N PHE A 115 1.42 -5.78 -1.23
CA PHE A 115 0.87 -5.06 -2.36
C PHE A 115 -0.52 -5.61 -2.66
N ARG A 116 -1.55 -4.81 -2.38
CA ARG A 116 -2.92 -5.10 -2.83
C ARG A 116 -3.09 -4.56 -4.23
N ILE A 117 -3.15 -5.46 -5.21
CA ILE A 117 -3.10 -5.14 -6.63
C ILE A 117 -4.48 -5.35 -7.25
N PHE A 118 -4.98 -4.31 -7.91
CA PHE A 118 -6.28 -4.36 -8.58
C PHE A 118 -6.25 -3.65 -9.94
N ASP A 119 -7.23 -3.98 -10.76
CA ASP A 119 -7.59 -3.28 -11.99
C ASP A 119 -9.05 -2.82 -11.90
N GLY A 120 -9.37 -1.65 -12.46
CA GLY A 120 -10.71 -1.07 -12.37
C GLY A 120 -11.80 -1.84 -13.12
N LEU A 121 -11.41 -2.69 -14.08
CA LEU A 121 -12.29 -3.51 -14.91
C LEU A 121 -12.11 -5.01 -14.65
N ASN A 122 -11.31 -5.38 -13.64
CA ASN A 122 -10.91 -6.76 -13.34
C ASN A 122 -10.21 -7.47 -14.51
N ASP A 123 -9.45 -6.74 -15.32
CA ASP A 123 -8.60 -7.32 -16.35
C ASP A 123 -7.30 -7.85 -15.74
N LEU A 124 -7.16 -9.18 -15.69
CA LEU A 124 -5.99 -9.83 -15.09
C LEU A 124 -4.67 -9.46 -15.79
N ARG A 125 -4.71 -9.10 -17.07
CA ARG A 125 -3.52 -8.67 -17.83
C ARG A 125 -2.93 -7.40 -17.24
N ASN A 126 -3.78 -6.52 -16.70
CA ASN A 126 -3.35 -5.24 -16.14
C ASN A 126 -2.71 -5.37 -14.75
N ILE A 127 -2.83 -6.52 -14.10
CA ILE A 127 -2.20 -6.76 -12.77
C ILE A 127 -0.98 -7.67 -12.86
N GLU A 128 -0.79 -8.40 -13.96
CA GLU A 128 0.25 -9.43 -14.12
C GLU A 128 1.66 -8.88 -13.88
N CYS A 129 2.02 -7.75 -14.52
CA CYS A 129 3.33 -7.13 -14.35
C CYS A 129 3.60 -6.77 -12.89
N ALA A 130 2.64 -6.12 -12.22
CA ALA A 130 2.76 -5.71 -10.82
C ALA A 130 2.84 -6.91 -9.86
N VAL A 131 2.08 -7.98 -10.11
CA VAL A 131 2.14 -9.23 -9.32
C VAL A 131 3.52 -9.87 -9.48
N ARG A 132 3.98 -10.05 -10.71
CA ARG A 132 5.31 -10.62 -11.01
C ARG A 132 6.43 -9.81 -10.37
N ALA A 133 6.38 -8.48 -10.47
CA ALA A 133 7.34 -7.59 -9.85
C ALA A 133 7.35 -7.75 -8.32
N THR A 134 6.16 -7.84 -7.70
CA THR A 134 6.01 -7.99 -6.25
C THR A 134 6.60 -9.30 -5.73
N LEU A 135 6.34 -10.41 -6.43
CA LEU A 135 6.90 -11.72 -6.07
C LEU A 135 8.43 -11.76 -6.24
N ARG A 136 8.96 -11.08 -7.27
CA ARG A 136 10.41 -10.98 -7.53
C ARG A 136 11.16 -10.28 -6.41
N VAL A 137 10.54 -9.30 -5.76
CA VAL A 137 11.11 -8.59 -4.60
C VAL A 137 10.78 -9.26 -3.26
N HIS A 138 10.28 -10.50 -3.29
CA HIS A 138 9.94 -11.32 -2.13
C HIS A 138 8.92 -10.67 -1.17
N LYS A 139 7.97 -9.92 -1.73
CA LYS A 139 6.86 -9.31 -0.99
C LYS A 139 5.54 -10.02 -1.29
N HIS A 140 4.52 -9.76 -0.47
CA HIS A 140 3.22 -10.42 -0.60
C HIS A 140 2.39 -9.73 -1.69
N ALA A 141 2.09 -10.47 -2.76
CA ALA A 141 1.13 -10.03 -3.78
C ALA A 141 -0.28 -10.47 -3.39
N GLN A 142 -1.14 -9.51 -3.06
CA GLN A 142 -2.57 -9.74 -2.84
C GLN A 142 -3.33 -9.28 -4.09
N GLY A 143 -3.54 -10.19 -5.04
CA GLY A 143 -4.37 -9.94 -6.22
C GLY A 143 -5.85 -10.09 -5.90
N ASN A 144 -6.68 -9.18 -6.41
CA ASN A 144 -8.13 -9.39 -6.49
C ASN A 144 -8.44 -10.35 -7.65
N SER A 145 -8.08 -11.62 -7.50
CA SER A 145 -8.46 -12.69 -8.41
C SER A 145 -8.81 -13.94 -7.59
N PRO A 146 -9.88 -14.68 -7.94
CA PRO A 146 -10.09 -15.97 -7.33
C PRO A 146 -8.96 -16.90 -7.77
N SER A 147 -8.30 -17.53 -6.79
CA SER A 147 -7.30 -18.60 -6.91
C SER A 147 -5.90 -18.23 -7.43
N SER A 148 -4.94 -18.31 -6.50
CA SER A 148 -3.58 -18.86 -6.68
C SER A 148 -2.96 -18.76 -8.08
N LEU A 149 -2.16 -17.71 -8.26
CA LEU A 149 -0.98 -17.70 -9.12
C LEU A 149 0.23 -17.36 -8.25
#